data_AF-A0A965CE75-F1
#
_entry.id   AF-A0A965CE75-F1
#
_cell.length_a   1.000
_cell.length_b   1.000
_cell.length_c   1.000
_cell.angle_alpha   90.00
_cell.angle_beta   90.00
_cell.angle_gamma   90.00
#
_symmetry.space_group_name_H-M   'P 1'
#
loop_
_entity.id
_entity.type
_entity.pdbx_description
1 polymer ?
#
loop_
_entity_poly.entity_id
_entity_poly.type
_entity_poly.pdbx_seq_one_letter_code
_entity_poly.pdbx_strand_id
1 'polypeptide(L)'
;LFAAHRAWPRPDDPVMSAWNALNCIREWRGDTHFGILLNDDIGIVEAGLLHDAWMGYPAQWIPRSRGADDAEIAAGLDALAARGFVTDGTVNGAGVAYRQQVEDRTDELCVRVWQRLGESTTGTLLSLIEPVGDVYVARIDATAGENWMPAARPRRR
;
A
#
# COMPACT_ATOMS: atom_id res chain seq x y z
N LEU A 1 1.95 -10.23 -9.54
CA LEU A 1 0.77 -9.87 -10.37
C LEU A 1 1.14 -9.14 -11.66
N PHE A 2 2.20 -8.32 -11.67
CA PHE A 2 2.65 -7.57 -12.84
C PHE A 2 2.85 -8.44 -14.09
N ALA A 3 3.52 -9.58 -13.94
CA ALA A 3 3.81 -10.49 -15.06
C ALA A 3 2.54 -10.96 -15.77
N ALA A 4 1.44 -11.17 -15.03
CA ALA A 4 0.17 -11.59 -15.61
C ALA A 4 -0.45 -10.47 -16.48
N HIS A 5 -0.54 -9.24 -15.95
CA HIS A 5 -1.04 -8.10 -16.72
C HIS A 5 -0.15 -7.78 -17.93
N ARG A 6 1.16 -7.88 -17.79
CA ARG A 6 2.11 -7.64 -18.89
C ARG A 6 2.01 -8.69 -20.00
N ALA A 7 1.67 -9.93 -19.66
CA ALA A 7 1.54 -11.01 -20.64
C ALA A 7 0.25 -10.91 -21.47
N TRP A 8 -0.73 -10.11 -21.02
CA TRP A 8 -1.97 -9.92 -21.79
C TRP A 8 -1.71 -9.12 -23.07
N PRO A 9 -2.33 -9.51 -24.20
CA PRO A 9 -2.34 -8.69 -25.41
C PRO A 9 -2.83 -7.28 -25.09
N ARG A 10 -2.18 -6.27 -25.67
CA ARG A 10 -2.62 -4.90 -25.46
C ARG A 10 -3.95 -4.66 -26.19
N PRO A 11 -5.02 -4.24 -25.49
CA PRO A 11 -6.29 -3.95 -26.15
C PRO A 11 -6.18 -2.77 -27.12
N ASP A 12 -6.89 -2.85 -28.25
CA ASP A 12 -7.03 -1.75 -29.21
C ASP A 12 -7.97 -0.65 -28.69
N ASP A 13 -8.96 -1.01 -27.87
CA ASP A 13 -9.82 -0.04 -27.19
C ASP A 13 -8.96 0.85 -26.25
N PRO A 14 -8.99 2.19 -26.41
CA PRO A 14 -8.10 3.09 -25.69
C PRO A 14 -8.33 3.08 -24.18
N VAL A 15 -9.57 2.87 -23.72
CA VAL A 15 -9.89 2.85 -22.29
C VAL A 15 -9.34 1.58 -21.64
N MET A 16 -9.58 0.42 -22.26
CA MET A 16 -9.04 -0.86 -21.80
C MET A 16 -7.51 -0.90 -21.88
N SER A 17 -6.93 -0.26 -22.91
CA SER A 17 -5.48 -0.09 -23.07
C SER A 17 -4.88 0.72 -21.91
N ALA A 18 -5.51 1.84 -21.53
CA ALA A 18 -5.10 2.66 -20.40
C ALA A 18 -5.26 1.92 -19.06
N TRP A 19 -6.40 1.25 -18.87
CA TRP A 19 -6.66 0.43 -17.68
C TRP A 19 -5.61 -0.67 -17.49
N ASN A 20 -5.25 -1.39 -18.55
CA ASN A 20 -4.24 -2.44 -18.47
C ASN A 20 -2.85 -1.85 -18.14
N ALA A 21 -2.49 -0.71 -18.74
CA ALA A 21 -1.22 -0.04 -18.45
C ALA A 21 -1.13 0.42 -16.98
N LEU A 22 -2.19 1.03 -16.44
CA LEU A 22 -2.24 1.46 -15.04
C LEU A 22 -2.17 0.27 -14.08
N ASN A 23 -2.84 -0.85 -14.38
CA ASN A 23 -2.71 -2.06 -13.56
C ASN A 23 -1.31 -2.66 -13.61
N CYS A 24 -0.64 -2.63 -14.77
CA CYS A 24 0.77 -3.03 -14.84
C CYS A 24 1.63 -2.19 -13.88
N ILE A 25 1.46 -0.85 -13.86
CA ILE A 25 2.24 0.02 -12.99
C ILE A 25 1.91 -0.23 -11.51
N ARG A 26 0.62 -0.34 -11.17
CA ARG A 26 0.14 -0.65 -9.81
C ARG A 26 0.74 -1.95 -9.30
N GLU A 27 0.65 -3.01 -10.10
CA GLU A 27 1.12 -4.34 -9.70
C GLU A 27 2.64 -4.45 -9.71
N TRP A 28 3.34 -3.69 -10.55
CA TRP A 28 4.79 -3.59 -10.48
C TRP A 28 5.25 -3.02 -9.14
N ARG A 29 4.61 -1.93 -8.68
CA ARG A 29 4.92 -1.34 -7.36
C ARG A 29 4.56 -2.31 -6.24
N GLY A 30 3.39 -2.95 -6.32
CA GLY A 30 2.93 -3.93 -5.32
C GLY A 30 3.87 -5.14 -5.21
N ASP A 31 4.22 -5.76 -6.33
CA ASP A 31 5.14 -6.91 -6.37
C ASP A 31 6.54 -6.53 -5.83
N THR A 32 7.03 -5.33 -6.17
CA THR A 32 8.31 -4.82 -5.66
C THR A 32 8.27 -4.62 -4.14
N HIS A 33 7.19 -4.01 -3.63
CA HIS A 33 6.99 -3.80 -2.20
C HIS A 33 6.96 -5.14 -1.44
N PHE A 34 6.19 -6.11 -1.93
CA PHE A 34 6.16 -7.45 -1.32
C PHE A 34 7.52 -8.16 -1.40
N GLY A 35 8.29 -7.95 -2.46
CA GLY A 35 9.66 -8.46 -2.55
C GLY A 35 10.58 -7.91 -1.45
N ILE A 36 10.46 -6.62 -1.11
CA ILE A 36 11.22 -6.01 0.00
C ILE A 36 10.77 -6.57 1.35
N LEU A 37 9.45 -6.68 1.58
CA LEU A 37 8.92 -7.25 2.83
C LEU A 37 9.38 -8.69 3.04
N LEU A 38 9.32 -9.51 1.98
CA LEU A 38 9.80 -10.90 2.01
C LEU A 38 11.30 -10.97 2.30
N ASN A 39 12.11 -10.12 1.68
CA ASN A 39 13.55 -10.05 1.93
C ASN A 39 13.87 -9.72 3.39
N ASP A 40 13.07 -8.85 3.99
CA ASP A 40 13.28 -8.39 5.36
C ASP A 40 12.55 -9.26 6.41
N ASP A 41 11.95 -10.40 5.99
CA ASP A 41 11.13 -11.28 6.83
C ASP A 41 10.02 -10.53 7.59
N ILE A 42 9.27 -9.71 6.85
CA ILE A 42 8.08 -9.00 7.35
C ILE A 42 6.85 -9.61 6.68
N GLY A 43 5.97 -10.17 7.50
CA GLY A 43 4.68 -10.68 7.06
C GLY A 43 3.64 -9.57 6.81
N ILE A 44 2.50 -10.00 6.30
CA ILE A 44 1.36 -9.12 5.96
C ILE A 44 0.73 -8.47 7.19
N VAL A 45 0.73 -9.15 8.35
CA VAL A 45 0.18 -8.61 9.60
C VAL A 45 1.10 -7.54 10.15
N GLU A 46 2.40 -7.80 10.21
CA GLU A 46 3.43 -6.88 10.64
C GLU A 46 3.47 -5.63 9.77
N ALA A 47 3.42 -5.79 8.44
CA ALA A 47 3.34 -4.67 7.51
C ALA A 47 2.09 -3.81 7.76
N GLY A 48 0.95 -4.45 8.06
CA GLY A 48 -0.28 -3.77 8.43
C GLY A 48 -0.17 -2.96 9.73
N LEU A 49 0.40 -3.55 10.78
CA LEU A 49 0.63 -2.90 12.07
C LEU A 49 1.59 -1.71 11.95
N LEU A 50 2.67 -1.87 11.18
CA LEU A 50 3.62 -0.81 10.87
C LEU A 50 2.95 0.34 10.10
N HIS A 51 2.09 0.01 9.13
CA HIS A 51 1.35 1.00 8.36
C HIS A 51 0.32 1.75 9.22
N ASP A 52 -0.46 1.06 10.06
CA ASP A 52 -1.41 1.69 11.00
C ASP A 52 -0.71 2.72 11.89
N ALA A 53 0.46 2.34 12.44
CA ALA A 53 1.26 3.20 13.31
C ALA A 53 1.79 4.45 12.59
N TRP A 54 2.22 4.30 11.33
CA TRP A 54 2.62 5.45 10.50
C TRP A 54 1.40 6.32 10.13
N MET A 55 0.25 5.71 9.87
CA MET A 55 -0.98 6.42 9.50
C MET A 55 -1.64 7.16 10.67
N GLY A 56 -1.36 6.76 11.91
CA GLY A 56 -2.12 7.21 13.09
C GLY A 56 -3.53 6.62 13.12
N TYR A 57 -3.73 5.45 12.52
CA TYR A 57 -5.01 4.75 12.55
C TYR A 57 -5.29 4.13 13.92
N PRO A 58 -6.56 3.82 14.23
CA PRO A 58 -6.89 2.93 15.33
C PRO A 58 -6.08 1.64 15.19
N ALA A 59 -5.54 1.15 16.31
CA ALA A 59 -4.68 -0.02 16.29
C ALA A 59 -5.36 -1.20 15.57
N GLN A 60 -4.61 -1.87 14.70
CA GLN A 60 -4.99 -3.12 14.03
C GLN A 60 -6.05 -2.98 12.93
N TRP A 61 -6.38 -1.79 12.45
CA TRP A 61 -7.39 -1.61 11.40
C TRP A 61 -6.97 -2.25 10.07
N ILE A 62 -5.76 -1.97 9.59
CA ILE A 62 -5.26 -2.55 8.34
C ILE A 62 -5.15 -4.09 8.40
N PRO A 63 -4.49 -4.71 9.39
CA PRO A 63 -4.38 -6.18 9.41
C PRO A 63 -5.75 -6.85 9.54
N ARG A 64 -6.67 -6.33 10.36
CA ARG A 64 -8.04 -6.89 10.48
C ARG A 64 -8.86 -6.75 9.20
N SER A 65 -8.71 -5.64 8.47
CA SER A 65 -9.36 -5.49 7.16
C SER A 65 -8.90 -6.52 6.12
N ARG A 66 -7.77 -7.18 6.38
CA ARG A 66 -7.19 -8.24 5.54
C ARG A 66 -7.36 -9.65 6.14
N GLY A 67 -8.18 -9.78 7.19
CA GLY A 67 -8.57 -11.05 7.77
C GLY A 67 -7.75 -11.52 8.98
N ALA A 68 -6.81 -10.70 9.48
CA ALA A 68 -6.01 -11.08 10.64
C ALA A 68 -6.86 -11.24 11.89
N ASP A 69 -6.71 -12.38 12.58
CA ASP A 69 -7.33 -12.63 13.88
C ASP A 69 -6.47 -12.13 15.06
N ASP A 70 -6.98 -12.30 16.28
CA ASP A 70 -6.31 -11.83 17.50
C ASP A 70 -4.98 -12.54 17.75
N ALA A 71 -4.88 -13.83 17.40
CA ALA A 71 -3.66 -14.62 17.59
C ALA A 71 -2.58 -14.20 16.58
N GLU A 72 -2.96 -13.97 15.32
CA GLU A 72 -2.07 -13.47 14.28
C GLU A 72 -1.56 -12.06 14.60
N ILE A 73 -2.43 -11.19 15.12
CA ILE A 73 -2.03 -9.85 15.57
C ILE A 73 -1.05 -9.90 16.73
N ALA A 74 -1.30 -10.75 17.74
CA ALA A 74 -0.39 -10.91 18.86
C ALA A 74 0.98 -11.43 18.39
N ALA A 75 0.99 -12.45 17.53
CA ALA A 75 2.21 -12.98 16.94
C ALA A 75 2.98 -11.93 16.13
N GLY A 76 2.29 -11.10 15.34
CA GLY A 76 2.91 -10.02 14.58
C GLY A 76 3.51 -8.92 15.47
N LEU A 77 2.84 -8.56 16.58
CA LEU A 77 3.39 -7.63 17.57
C LEU A 77 4.64 -8.21 18.27
N ASP A 78 4.62 -9.49 18.61
CA ASP A 78 5.77 -10.17 19.23
C ASP A 78 6.97 -10.25 18.26
N ALA A 79 6.72 -10.56 16.99
CA ALA A 79 7.75 -10.57 15.94
C ALA A 79 8.37 -9.18 15.74
N LEU A 80 7.56 -8.13 15.72
CA LEU A 80 8.04 -6.75 15.66
C LEU A 80 8.77 -6.32 16.95
N ALA A 81 8.34 -6.78 18.12
CA ALA A 81 9.00 -6.53 19.40
C ALA A 81 10.39 -7.15 19.46
N ALA A 82 10.54 -8.38 18.96
CA ALA A 82 11.85 -9.06 18.84
C ALA A 82 12.86 -8.27 17.98
N ARG A 83 12.36 -7.38 17.11
CA ARG A 83 13.16 -6.48 16.25
C ARG A 83 13.34 -5.07 16.83
N GLY A 84 12.82 -4.81 18.03
CA GLY A 84 12.86 -3.50 18.68
C GLY A 84 11.87 -2.48 18.11
N PHE A 85 10.88 -2.91 17.32
CA PHE A 85 9.90 -2.03 16.67
C PHE A 85 8.63 -1.82 17.49
N VAL A 86 8.50 -2.49 18.63
CA VAL A 86 7.36 -2.38 19.55
C VAL A 86 7.85 -2.06 20.96
N THR A 87 7.12 -1.21 21.66
CA THR A 87 7.29 -0.90 23.08
C THR A 87 5.92 -0.90 23.74
N ASP A 88 5.77 -1.64 24.84
CA ASP A 88 4.51 -1.78 25.57
C ASP A 88 3.32 -2.18 24.66
N GLY A 89 3.55 -3.14 23.76
CA GLY A 89 2.54 -3.66 22.83
C GLY A 89 2.15 -2.71 21.70
N THR A 90 2.80 -1.55 21.57
CA THR A 90 2.54 -0.57 20.51
C THR A 90 3.76 -0.38 19.61
N VAL A 91 3.55 -0.28 18.29
CA VAL A 91 4.63 0.06 17.35
C VAL A 91 5.25 1.41 17.71
N ASN A 92 6.55 1.43 17.92
CA ASN A 92 7.29 2.59 18.38
C ASN A 92 7.89 3.40 17.22
N GLY A 93 8.66 4.45 17.55
CA GLY A 93 9.29 5.31 16.55
C GLY A 93 10.27 4.58 15.62
N ALA A 94 10.95 3.53 16.10
CA ALA A 94 11.85 2.73 15.27
C ALA A 94 11.08 1.91 14.23
N GLY A 95 9.93 1.34 14.61
CA GLY A 95 9.04 0.66 13.67
C GLY A 95 8.48 1.60 12.59
N VAL A 96 8.03 2.80 12.99
CA VAL A 96 7.56 3.82 12.04
C VAL A 96 8.67 4.25 11.07
N ALA A 97 9.90 4.42 11.57
CA ALA A 97 11.07 4.73 10.74
C ALA A 97 11.41 3.59 9.77
N TYR A 98 11.38 2.34 10.23
CA TYR A 98 11.58 1.17 9.38
C TYR A 98 10.54 1.08 8.26
N ARG A 99 9.24 1.31 8.57
CA ARG A 99 8.19 1.38 7.55
C ARG A 99 8.51 2.40 6.47
N GLN A 100 8.97 3.60 6.85
CA GLN A 100 9.32 4.63 5.88
C GLN A 100 10.50 4.18 4.99
N GLN A 101 11.52 3.54 5.57
CA GLN A 101 12.64 2.98 4.81
C GLN A 101 12.20 1.91 3.79
N VAL A 102 11.15 1.13 4.08
CA VAL A 102 10.57 0.18 3.12
C VAL A 102 9.91 0.91 1.95
N GLU A 103 9.15 1.97 2.22
CA GLU A 103 8.53 2.78 1.16
C GLU A 103 9.57 3.50 0.32
N ASP A 104 10.60 4.09 0.93
CA ASP A 104 11.67 4.78 0.21
C ASP A 104 12.40 3.81 -0.74
N ARG A 105 12.75 2.60 -0.26
CA ARG A 105 13.31 1.52 -1.09
C ARG A 105 12.36 1.10 -2.21
N THR A 106 11.05 1.04 -1.93
CA THR A 106 10.03 0.71 -2.93
C THR A 106 10.01 1.78 -4.04
N ASP A 107 10.01 3.05 -3.66
CA ASP A 107 9.94 4.18 -4.57
C ASP A 107 11.22 4.28 -5.42
N GLU A 108 12.40 4.12 -4.82
CA GLU A 108 13.69 4.07 -5.54
C GLU A 108 13.70 2.98 -6.63
N LEU A 109 13.19 1.78 -6.33
CA LEU A 109 13.15 0.68 -7.30
C LEU A 109 12.10 0.89 -8.40
N CYS A 110 11.00 1.59 -8.08
CA CYS A 110 9.86 1.80 -8.96
C CYS A 110 9.91 3.09 -9.78
N VAL A 111 10.75 4.07 -9.41
CA VAL A 111 10.80 5.41 -10.02
C VAL A 111 11.06 5.38 -11.53
N ARG A 112 11.73 4.34 -12.03
CA ARG A 112 12.12 4.20 -13.44
C ARG A 112 10.93 4.25 -14.41
N VAL A 113 9.74 3.81 -13.99
CA VAL A 113 8.53 3.91 -14.81
C VAL A 113 8.12 5.37 -15.01
N TRP A 114 8.14 6.15 -13.93
CA TRP A 114 7.79 7.56 -13.94
C TRP A 114 8.84 8.42 -14.66
N GLN A 115 10.13 8.09 -14.52
CA GLN A 115 11.21 8.74 -15.28
C GLN A 115 11.06 8.54 -16.79
N ARG A 116 10.57 7.38 -17.24
CA ARG A 116 10.29 7.11 -18.65
C ARG A 116 9.05 7.84 -19.15
N LEU A 117 8.03 7.98 -18.30
CA LEU A 117 6.81 8.72 -18.63
C LEU A 117 7.07 10.24 -18.73
N GLY A 118 7.96 10.76 -17.87
CA GLY A 118 8.31 12.17 -17.79
C GLY A 118 7.36 12.96 -16.89
N GLU A 119 7.90 13.98 -16.21
CA GLU A 119 7.20 14.74 -15.18
C GLU A 119 5.89 15.38 -15.68
N SER A 120 5.92 16.05 -16.83
CA SER A 120 4.73 16.72 -17.40
C SER A 120 3.58 15.74 -17.69
N THR A 121 3.89 14.58 -18.27
CA THR A 121 2.88 13.56 -18.57
C THR A 121 2.38 12.88 -17.30
N THR A 122 3.26 12.63 -16.32
CA THR A 122 2.87 12.16 -14.99
C THR A 122 1.93 13.15 -14.31
N GLY A 123 2.24 14.45 -14.31
CA GLY A 123 1.38 15.47 -13.72
C GLY A 123 0.01 15.55 -14.40
N THR A 124 -0.03 15.43 -15.73
CA THR A 124 -1.28 15.34 -16.49
C THR A 124 -2.10 14.11 -16.05
N LEU A 125 -1.46 12.94 -15.96
CA LEU A 125 -2.10 11.70 -15.53
C LEU A 125 -2.69 11.82 -14.11
N LEU A 126 -1.94 12.38 -13.17
CA LEU A 126 -2.38 12.59 -11.79
C LEU A 126 -3.60 13.53 -11.75
N SER A 127 -3.56 14.64 -12.49
CA SER A 127 -4.69 15.58 -12.54
C SER A 127 -6.01 14.96 -13.06
N LEU A 128 -5.91 13.91 -13.87
CA LEU A 128 -7.07 13.18 -14.38
C LEU A 128 -7.61 12.13 -13.38
N ILE A 129 -6.73 11.53 -12.56
CA ILE A 129 -7.08 10.39 -11.70
C ILE A 129 -7.42 10.82 -10.28
N GLU A 130 -6.64 11.73 -9.69
CA GLU A 130 -6.78 12.12 -8.28
C GLU A 130 -8.20 12.56 -7.89
N PRO A 131 -8.91 13.37 -8.69
CA PRO A 131 -10.28 13.79 -8.34
C PRO A 131 -11.30 12.64 -8.28
N VAL A 132 -11.00 11.50 -8.92
CA VAL A 132 -11.91 10.34 -8.97
C VAL A 132 -11.80 9.51 -7.69
N GLY A 133 -10.64 9.54 -7.01
CA GLY A 133 -10.40 8.78 -5.78
C GLY A 133 -11.42 9.12 -4.69
N ASP A 134 -11.57 10.41 -4.39
CA ASP A 134 -12.50 10.89 -3.36
C ASP A 134 -13.96 10.55 -3.68
N VAL A 135 -14.33 10.54 -4.97
CA VAL A 135 -15.68 10.14 -5.40
C VAL A 135 -15.96 8.68 -5.06
N TYR A 136 -14.99 7.78 -5.26
CA TYR A 136 -15.15 6.37 -4.89
C TYR A 136 -15.16 6.17 -3.38
N VAL A 137 -14.30 6.89 -2.65
CA VAL A 137 -14.26 6.85 -1.18
C VAL A 137 -15.59 7.31 -0.59
N ALA A 138 -16.15 8.43 -1.05
CA ALA A 138 -17.45 8.92 -0.62
C ALA A 138 -18.58 7.91 -0.91
N ARG A 139 -18.51 7.19 -2.03
CA ARG A 139 -19.47 6.13 -2.34
C ARG A 139 -19.34 4.93 -1.41
N ILE A 140 -18.13 4.55 -1.02
CA ILE A 140 -17.89 3.50 -0.02
C ILE A 140 -18.51 3.93 1.32
N ASP A 141 -18.33 5.18 1.73
CA ASP A 141 -18.89 5.69 2.98
C ASP A 141 -20.42 5.63 2.97
N ALA A 142 -21.04 6.03 1.86
CA ALA A 142 -22.49 5.99 1.72
C ALA A 142 -23.08 4.57 1.68
N THR A 143 -22.31 3.56 1.32
CA THR A 143 -22.83 2.19 1.07
C THR A 143 -22.38 1.14 2.07
N ALA A 144 -21.17 1.28 2.62
CA ALA A 144 -20.54 0.34 3.53
C ALA A 144 -20.11 1.00 4.86
N GLY A 145 -19.92 2.32 4.87
CA GLY A 145 -19.50 3.11 6.03
C GLY A 145 -17.99 3.40 6.08
N GLU A 146 -17.63 4.34 6.94
CA GLU A 146 -16.28 4.95 7.02
C GLU A 146 -15.17 3.97 7.48
N ASN A 147 -15.56 2.85 8.09
CA ASN A 147 -14.63 1.82 8.56
C ASN A 147 -14.13 0.87 7.46
N TRP A 148 -14.60 1.03 6.21
CA TRP A 148 -14.14 0.24 5.07
C TRP A 148 -13.00 0.91 4.31
N MET A 149 -12.22 0.10 3.59
CA MET A 149 -11.08 0.54 2.76
C MET A 149 -10.07 1.41 3.52
N PRO A 150 -9.48 0.94 4.63
CA PRO A 150 -8.51 1.72 5.40
C PRO A 150 -7.34 2.23 4.57
N ALA A 151 -6.84 1.44 3.60
CA ALA A 151 -5.72 1.84 2.75
C ALA A 151 -6.00 3.04 1.82
N ALA A 152 -7.27 3.45 1.67
CA ALA A 152 -7.67 4.60 0.88
C ALA A 152 -7.90 5.86 1.74
N ARG A 153 -7.70 5.79 3.06
CA ARG A 153 -8.03 6.90 3.97
C ARG A 153 -6.84 7.84 4.13
N PRO A 154 -7.08 9.15 4.33
CA PRO A 154 -6.00 10.08 4.60
C PRO A 154 -5.30 9.73 5.92
N ARG A 155 -4.05 10.18 6.03
CA ARG A 155 -3.27 10.06 7.27
C ARG A 155 -3.96 10.85 8.40
N ARG A 156 -3.97 10.31 9.63
CA ARG A 156 -4.59 10.93 10.82
C ARG A 156 -3.59 11.58 11.78
N ARG A 157 -2.30 11.61 11.40
CA ARG A 157 -1.20 12.17 12.17
C ARG A 157 -0.50 13.31 11.43
#